data_AF-A0A1W0X340-F1
#
_entry.id   AF-A0A1W0X340-F1
#
_cell.length_a   1.000
_cell.length_b   1.000
_cell.length_c   1.000
_cell.angle_alpha   90.00
_cell.angle_beta   90.00
_cell.angle_gamma   90.00
#
_symmetry.space_group_name_H-M   'P 1'
#
loop_
_entity.id
_entity.type
_entity.pdbx_description
1 polymer ?
#
loop_
_entity_poly.entity_id
_entity_poly.type
_entity_poly.pdbx_seq_one_letter_code
_entity_poly.pdbx_strand_id
1 'polypeptide(L)' 'MAKLTVLCLMGLLTGLVSQTKGTCTAIVNKGDNCWRLAQAYGFYSVDRLRDINKGINCGNLQIGSKIIVRAQQN' A
#
# COMPACT_ATOMS: atom_id res chain seq x y z
N MET A 1 1.12 16.49 -4.62
CA MET A 1 0.73 15.13 -5.09
C MET A 1 1.87 14.21 -4.69
N ALA A 2 1.68 13.26 -3.76
CA ALA A 2 2.80 12.49 -3.23
C ALA A 2 3.29 11.54 -4.32
N LYS A 3 4.56 11.69 -4.72
CA LYS A 3 5.29 10.74 -5.53
C LYS A 3 5.53 9.50 -4.65
N LEU A 4 4.49 8.68 -4.49
CA LEU A 4 4.60 7.41 -3.82
C LEU A 4 5.34 6.49 -4.81
N THR A 5 6.62 6.25 -4.58
CA THR A 5 7.40 5.27 -5.36
C THR A 5 6.88 3.89 -4.99
N VAL A 6 5.77 3.53 -5.63
CA VAL A 6 5.12 2.25 -5.50
C VAL A 6 5.92 1.24 -6.32
N LEU A 7 6.63 0.36 -5.63
CA LEU A 7 7.26 -0.79 -6.27
C LEU A 7 6.24 -1.94 -6.30
N CYS A 8 5.38 -1.91 -7.30
CA CYS A 8 4.40 -2.96 -7.55
C CYS A 8 4.41 -3.20 -9.06
N LEU A 9 5.07 -4.28 -9.49
CA LEU A 9 5.07 -4.70 -10.90
C LEU A 9 3.65 -5.14 -11.25
N MET A 10 2.84 -4.20 -11.72
CA MET A 10 1.52 -4.52 -12.26
C MET A 10 1.73 -5.06 -13.68
N GLY A 11 1.34 -6.32 -13.89
CA GLY A 11 1.23 -6.92 -15.22
C GLY A 11 0.14 -6.20 -16.01
N LEU A 12 0.53 -5.17 -16.75
CA LEU A 12 -0.26 -4.63 -17.85
C LEU A 12 0.06 -5.47 -19.07
N LEU A 13 -0.88 -6.32 -19.50
CA LEU A 13 -1.17 -6.75 -20.88
C LEU A 13 -1.80 -8.15 -20.85
N THR A 14 -2.97 -8.28 -21.49
CA THR A 14 -3.72 -9.51 -21.82
C THR A 14 -4.63 -10.11 -20.73
N GLY A 15 -5.84 -10.48 -21.16
CA GLY A 15 -7.01 -10.88 -20.35
C GLY A 15 -6.90 -12.23 -19.62
N LEU A 16 -5.73 -12.57 -19.08
CA LEU A 16 -5.51 -13.67 -18.16
C LEU A 16 -4.54 -13.21 -17.07
N VAL A 17 -4.86 -12.10 -16.39
CA VAL A 17 -4.14 -11.74 -15.16
C VAL A 17 -4.58 -12.67 -14.05
N SER A 18 -3.91 -13.82 -13.96
CA SER A 18 -3.79 -14.54 -12.69
C SER A 18 -3.15 -13.54 -11.74
N GLN A 19 -3.96 -12.98 -10.83
CA GLN A 19 -3.55 -11.97 -9.87
C GLN A 19 -2.30 -12.49 -9.19
N THR A 20 -1.14 -11.94 -9.54
CA THR A 20 0.10 -12.31 -8.88
C THR A 20 -0.12 -11.97 -7.41
N LYS A 21 -0.09 -13.01 -6.57
CA LYS A 21 -0.23 -12.95 -5.12
C LYS A 21 0.92 -12.13 -4.54
N GLY A 22 0.84 -10.83 -4.70
CA GLY A 22 1.90 -9.88 -4.38
C GLY A 22 1.51 -9.06 -3.15
N THR A 23 2.44 -8.99 -2.22
CA THR A 23 2.46 -7.96 -1.19
C THR A 23 3.19 -6.75 -1.75
N CYS A 24 2.53 -5.60 -1.87
CA CYS A 24 3.16 -4.36 -2.29
C CYS A 24 3.43 -3.46 -1.09
N THR A 25 4.60 -2.84 -1.07
CA THR A 25 5.07 -2.02 0.05
C THR A 25 5.48 -0.64 -0.42
N ALA A 26 5.34 0.36 0.44
CA ALA A 26 5.75 1.73 0.22
C ALA A 26 6.67 2.20 1.35
N ILE A 27 7.53 3.18 1.05
CA ILE A 27 8.30 3.92 2.05
C ILE A 27 7.54 5.21 2.36
N VAL A 28 7.32 5.48 3.64
CA VAL A 28 6.64 6.70 4.08
C VAL A 28 7.52 7.92 3.78
N ASN A 29 6.94 8.89 3.10
CA ASN A 29 7.55 10.17 2.81
C ASN A 29 6.85 11.30 3.58
N LYS A 30 7.49 12.47 3.63
CA LYS A 30 6.90 13.67 4.20
C LYS A 30 5.56 13.98 3.52
N GLY A 31 4.51 14.10 4.32
CA GLY A 31 3.15 14.41 3.84
C GLY A 31 2.31 13.19 3.45
N ASP A 32 2.82 11.98 3.65
CA ASP A 32 2.00 10.77 3.59
C ASP A 32 1.09 10.67 4.81
N ASN A 33 -0.06 10.04 4.61
CA ASN A 33 -1.00 9.68 5.66
C ASN A 33 -1.66 8.34 5.30
N CYS A 34 -2.23 7.67 6.30
CA CYS A 34 -2.84 6.36 6.09
C CYS A 34 -3.95 6.37 5.03
N TRP A 35 -4.71 7.46 4.91
CA TRP A 35 -5.79 7.54 3.92
C TRP A 35 -5.25 7.48 2.48
N ARG A 36 -4.21 8.26 2.18
CA ARG A 36 -3.57 8.26 0.84
C ARG A 36 -2.85 6.95 0.55
N LEU A 37 -2.21 6.35 1.57
CA LEU A 37 -1.55 5.06 1.46
C LEU A 37 -2.55 3.92 1.22
N ALA A 38 -3.72 3.97 1.86
CA ALA A 38 -4.80 3.00 1.65
C ALA A 38 -5.45 3.15 0.25
N GLN A 39 -5.63 4.39 -0.23
CA GLN A 39 -6.21 4.64 -1.55
C GLN A 39 -5.29 4.37 -2.74
N ALA A 40 -3.98 4.19 -2.54
CA ALA A 40 -3.01 4.06 -3.63
C ALA A 40 -3.31 2.93 -4.64
N TYR A 41 -4.18 1.97 -4.30
CA TYR A 41 -4.65 0.91 -5.20
C TYR A 41 -6.17 0.82 -5.35
N GLY A 42 -6.90 1.88 -4.99
CA GLY A 42 -8.33 2.01 -5.27
C GLY A 42 -9.29 1.18 -4.41
N PHE A 43 -8.82 0.24 -3.58
CA PHE A 43 -9.70 -0.76 -2.94
C PHE A 43 -9.49 -1.01 -1.44
N TYR A 44 -8.59 -0.28 -0.75
CA TYR A 44 -8.33 -0.53 0.68
C TYR A 44 -8.86 0.61 1.57
N SER A 45 -9.55 0.23 2.65
CA SER A 45 -9.89 1.13 3.75
C SER A 45 -8.68 1.33 4.67
N VAL A 46 -8.71 2.39 5.49
CA VAL A 46 -7.69 2.61 6.53
C VAL A 46 -7.65 1.44 7.52
N ASP A 47 -8.78 0.82 7.82
CA ASP A 47 -8.83 -0.34 8.72
C ASP A 47 -8.12 -1.55 8.14
N ARG A 48 -8.30 -1.83 6.84
CA ARG A 48 -7.54 -2.89 6.16
C ARG A 48 -6.05 -2.59 6.14
N LEU A 49 -5.65 -1.32 5.99
CA LEU A 49 -4.25 -0.92 6.10
C LEU A 49 -3.69 -1.20 7.51
N ARG A 50 -4.45 -0.94 8.58
CA ARG A 50 -4.07 -1.28 9.95
C ARG A 50 -3.99 -2.79 10.17
N ASP A 51 -4.89 -3.54 9.55
CA ASP A 51 -4.90 -5.00 9.70
C ASP A 51 -3.66 -5.67 9.11
N ILE A 52 -3.23 -5.21 7.94
CA ILE A 52 -2.04 -5.76 7.28
C ILE A 52 -0.74 -5.15 7.82
N ASN A 53 -0.80 -4.08 8.63
CA ASN A 53 0.34 -3.47 9.33
C ASN A 53 0.05 -3.39 10.83
N LYS A 54 0.10 -4.52 11.53
CA LYS A 54 -0.19 -4.58 12.96
C LYS A 54 0.70 -3.60 13.73
N GLY A 55 0.08 -2.76 14.57
CA GLY A 55 0.75 -1.75 15.38
C GLY A 55 1.03 -0.41 14.69
N ILE A 56 0.61 -0.22 13.43
CA ILE A 56 0.77 1.08 12.75
C ILE A 56 0.03 2.20 13.50
N ASN A 57 0.71 3.33 13.70
CA ASN A 57 0.11 4.55 14.23
C ASN A 57 -0.19 5.55 13.09
N CYS A 58 -1.44 5.60 12.65
CA CYS A 58 -1.86 6.51 11.58
C CYS A 58 -1.80 8.00 11.95
N GLY A 59 -1.78 8.34 13.25
CA GLY A 59 -1.58 9.71 13.71
C GLY A 59 -0.10 10.13 13.77
N ASN A 60 0.82 9.17 13.67
CA ASN A 60 2.26 9.42 13.78
C ASN A 60 3.07 8.48 12.86
N LEU A 61 2.86 8.60 11.55
CA LEU A 61 3.63 7.83 10.57
C LEU A 61 5.10 8.27 10.57
N GLN A 62 6.00 7.31 10.72
CA GLN A 62 7.44 7.55 10.72
C GLN A 62 7.96 7.63 9.28
N ILE A 63 8.55 8.77 8.90
CA ILE A 63 9.20 8.92 7.60
C ILE A 63 10.31 7.87 7.47
N GLY A 64 10.42 7.26 6.29
CA GLY A 64 11.38 6.18 6.01
C GLY A 64 10.90 4.78 6.42
N SER A 65 9.78 4.67 7.15
CA SER A 65 9.22 3.35 7.49
C SER A 65 8.63 2.65 6.27
N LYS A 66 8.79 1.32 6.24
CA LYS A 66 8.21 0.45 5.21
C LYS A 66 6.82 0.02 5.65
N ILE A 67 5.81 0.28 4.82
CA ILE A 67 4.42 -0.04 5.06
C ILE A 67 3.90 -0.95 3.95
N ILE A 68 3.13 -1.97 4.32
CA ILE A 68 2.38 -2.80 3.38
C ILE A 68 1.14 -2.03 2.93
N VAL A 69 1.04 -1.76 1.63
CA VAL A 69 -0.08 -1.02 1.03
C VAL A 69 -1.04 -1.93 0.26
N ARG A 70 -0.62 -3.17 0.00
CA ARG A 70 -1.46 -4.25 -0.55
C ARG A 70 -0.93 -5.57 -0.03
N ALA A 71 -1.81 -6.42 0.47
CA ALA A 71 -1.54 -7.83 0.72
C ALA A 71 -2.67 -8.62 0.05
N GLN A 72 -2.38 -9.25 -1.08
CA GLN A 72 -3.32 -10.16 -1.72
C GLN A 72 -3.35 -11.44 -0.90
N GLN A 73 -4.42 -11.61 -0.12
CA GLN A 73 -4.70 -12.87 0.54
C GLN A 73 -5.34 -13.81 -0.47
N ASN A 74 -4.95 -15.08 -0.38
CA ASN A 74 -5.45 -16.19 -1.18
C ASN A 74 -6.95 -16.40 -0.95
#